data_AF-A0A5C4PSG5-F1
#
_entry.id   AF-A0A5C4PSG5-F1
#
_cell.length_a   1.000
_cell.length_b   1.000
_cell.length_c   1.000
_cell.angle_alpha   90.00
_cell.angle_beta   90.00
_cell.angle_gamma   90.00
#
_symmetry.space_group_name_H-M   'P 1'
#
loop_
_entity.id
_entity.type
_entity.pdbx_description
1 polymer ?
#
loop_
_entity_poly.entity_id
_entity_poly.type
_entity_poly.pdbx_seq_one_letter_code
_entity_poly.pdbx_strand_id
1 'polypeptide(L)' 'MTPFMCEDFLLSNETARRLYHDYAAQQPIFDYHC' A
#
# COMPACT_ATOMS: atom_id res chain seq x y z
N MET A 1 -10.15 13.65 10.46
CA MET A 1 -9.97 12.28 10.98
C MET A 1 -9.94 11.37 9.78
N THR A 2 -8.86 10.61 9.61
CA THR A 2 -8.77 9.67 8.49
C THR A 2 -9.79 8.54 8.72
N PRO A 3 -10.61 8.18 7.73
CA PRO A 3 -11.53 7.04 7.88
C PRO A 3 -10.75 5.75 8.22
N PHE A 4 -11.34 4.89 9.03
CA PHE A 4 -10.80 3.54 9.25
C PHE A 4 -10.73 2.80 7.90
N MET A 5 -9.60 2.14 7.62
CA MET A 5 -9.35 1.44 6.35
C MET A 5 -9.53 2.30 5.08
N CYS A 6 -9.11 3.57 5.10
CA CYS A 6 -8.99 4.37 3.87
C CYS A 6 -7.85 3.89 2.95
N GLU A 7 -7.70 4.49 1.77
CA GLU A 7 -6.61 4.20 0.81
C GLU A 7 -5.20 4.30 1.43
N ASP A 8 -5.00 5.16 2.42
CA ASP A 8 -3.72 5.32 3.12
C ASP A 8 -3.60 4.44 4.38
N PHE A 9 -4.39 3.38 4.49
CA PHE A 9 -4.37 2.50 5.66
C PHE A 9 -2.96 1.92 5.88
N LEU A 10 -2.42 2.10 7.09
CA LEU A 10 -1.05 1.77 7.49
C LEU A 10 0.07 2.60 6.85
N LEU A 11 -0.25 3.62 6.03
CA LEU A 11 0.74 4.49 5.38
C LEU A 11 0.93 5.80 6.18
N SER A 12 1.90 5.80 7.10
CA SER A 12 2.06 6.87 8.10
C SER A 12 2.76 8.14 7.61
N ASN A 13 3.35 8.15 6.41
CA ASN A 13 4.06 9.29 5.85
C ASN A 13 3.94 9.37 4.32
N GLU A 14 4.33 10.51 3.75
CA GLU A 14 4.24 10.76 2.31
C GLU A 14 5.07 9.78 1.48
N THR A 15 6.28 9.44 1.95
CA THR A 15 7.14 8.45 1.29
C THR A 15 6.44 7.08 1.22
N ALA A 16 5.79 6.64 2.28
CA ALA A 16 5.05 5.37 2.31
C ALA A 16 3.88 5.36 1.33
N ARG A 17 3.13 6.46 1.25
CA ARG A 17 2.02 6.61 0.28
C ARG A 17 2.52 6.50 -1.15
N ARG A 18 3.58 7.22 -1.51
CA ARG A 18 4.17 7.19 -2.86
C ARG A 18 4.69 5.80 -3.20
N LEU A 19 5.45 5.17 -2.29
CA LEU A 19 5.99 3.83 -2.53
C LEU A 19 4.89 2.78 -2.74
N TYR A 20 3.80 2.86 -1.96
CA TYR A 20 2.69 1.92 -2.10
C TYR A 20 1.87 2.20 -3.37
N HIS A 21 1.34 3.41 -3.52
CA HIS A 21 0.39 3.75 -4.59
C HIS A 21 1.05 3.79 -5.97
N ASP A 22 2.28 4.30 -6.08
CA ASP A 22 2.94 4.48 -7.38
C ASP A 22 3.68 3.21 -7.85
N TYR A 23 4.09 2.34 -6.92
CA TYR A 23 4.96 1.19 -7.25
C TYR A 23 4.40 -0.15 -6.78
N ALA A 24 4.07 -0.31 -5.50
CA ALA A 24 3.77 -1.62 -4.92
C ALA A 24 2.37 -2.16 -5.29
N ALA A 25 1.35 -1.30 -5.29
CA ALA A 25 -0.06 -1.72 -5.44
C ALA A 25 -0.37 -2.41 -6.77
N GLN A 26 0.37 -2.09 -7.83
CA GLN A 26 0.16 -2.65 -9.17
C GLN A 26 1.07 -3.86 -9.46
N GLN A 27 1.97 -4.24 -8.55
CA GLN A 27 2.83 -5.40 -8.78
C GLN A 27 2.01 -6.70 -8.74
N PRO A 28 2.33 -7.68 -9.61
CA PRO A 28 1.71 -8.99 -9.52
C PRO A 28 2.14 -9.70 -8.24
N ILE A 29 1.28 -10.59 -7.74
CA ILE A 29 1.63 -11.49 -6.63
C ILE A 29 2.32 -12.71 -7.20
N PHE A 30 3.50 -13.03 -6.69
CA PHE A 30 4.18 -14.30 -6.94
C PHE A 30 4.15 -15.15 -5.67
N ASP A 31 3.17 -16.05 -5.60
CA ASP A 31 2.94 -16.93 -4.46
C ASP A 31 3.67 -18.26 -4.67
N TYR A 32 4.96 -18.30 -4.34
CA TYR A 32 5.85 -19.42 -4.66
C TYR A 32 5.64 -20.66 -3.78
N HIS A 33 4.92 -20.53 -2.67
CA HIS A 33 4.64 -21.62 -1.74
C HIS A 33 3.33 -21.35 -0.99
N CYS A 34 2.34 -22.24 -1.16
CA CYS A 34 1.06 -22.21 -0.45
C CYS A 34 0.90 -23.38 0.53
#